data_AF-A0A1I1ZVY0-F1
#
_entry.id   AF-A0A1I1ZVY0-F1
#
_cell.length_a   1.000
_cell.length_b   1.000
_cell.length_c   1.000
_cell.angle_alpha   90.00
_cell.angle_beta   90.00
_cell.angle_gamma   90.00
#
_symmetry.space_group_name_H-M   'P 1'
#
loop_
_entity.id
_entity.type
_entity.pdbx_description
1 polymer ?
#
loop_
_entity_poly.entity_id
_entity_poly.type
_entity_poly.pdbx_seq_one_letter_code
_entity_poly.pdbx_strand_id
1 'polypeptide(L)'
;MSQVQQIELELPEELYSEIENLTEEEKDMLFREALQEQIQQKKSAELRNEMKQGYLEMAQINAEISNEFAAAEEEALQTGERAILAAE
;
A
#
# COMPACT_ATOMS: atom_id res chain seq x y z
N MET A 1 5.34 -29.48 -11.13
CA MET A 1 4.40 -30.07 -10.15
C MET A 1 4.10 -28.97 -9.14
N SER A 2 2.93 -28.34 -9.21
CA SER A 2 2.50 -27.36 -8.21
C SER A 2 2.26 -28.11 -6.90
N GLN A 3 3.05 -27.85 -5.87
CA GLN A 3 2.82 -28.42 -4.54
C GLN A 3 1.64 -27.71 -3.90
N VAL A 4 0.54 -28.45 -3.68
CA VAL A 4 -0.59 -27.99 -2.89
C VAL A 4 -0.35 -28.42 -1.45
N GLN A 5 -0.58 -27.53 -0.49
CA GLN A 5 -0.57 -27.85 0.94
C GLN A 5 -2.01 -27.82 1.46
N GLN A 6 -2.37 -28.79 2.29
CA GLN A 6 -3.68 -28.84 2.96
C GLN A 6 -3.57 -28.15 4.32
N ILE A 7 -4.61 -27.41 4.68
CA ILE A 7 -4.75 -26.70 5.95
C ILE A 7 -6.06 -27.16 6.58
N GLU A 8 -6.00 -27.65 7.81
CA GLU A 8 -7.19 -27.91 8.63
C GLU A 8 -7.46 -26.67 9.48
N LEU A 9 -8.71 -26.20 9.49
CA LEU A 9 -9.10 -24.96 10.14
C LEU A 9 -10.35 -25.20 10.99
N GLU A 10 -10.30 -24.77 12.24
CA GLU A 10 -11.48 -24.74 13.11
C GLU A 10 -12.28 -23.46 12.86
N LEU A 11 -13.60 -23.61 12.67
CA LEU A 11 -14.52 -22.50 12.45
C LEU A 11 -15.61 -22.49 13.53
N PRO A 12 -16.07 -21.31 13.97
CA PRO A 12 -17.27 -21.20 14.78
C PRO A 12 -18.46 -21.84 14.06
N GLU A 13 -19.31 -22.55 14.80
CA GLU A 13 -20.47 -23.27 14.25
C GLU A 13 -21.39 -22.36 13.44
N GLU A 14 -21.62 -21.13 13.94
CA GLU A 14 -22.40 -20.10 13.25
C GLU A 14 -21.84 -19.80 11.85
N LEU A 15 -20.53 -19.62 11.73
CA LEU A 15 -19.88 -19.32 10.46
C LEU A 15 -19.83 -20.53 9.53
N TYR A 16 -19.64 -21.73 10.08
CA TYR A 16 -19.68 -22.95 9.29
C TYR A 16 -21.08 -23.21 8.71
N SER A 17 -22.14 -22.93 9.48
CA SER A 17 -23.52 -23.10 9.04
C SER A 17 -23.87 -22.25 7.80
N GLU A 18 -23.22 -21.10 7.63
CA GLU A 18 -23.41 -20.23 6.45
C GLU A 18 -22.87 -20.86 5.16
N ILE A 19 -21.87 -21.74 5.28
CA ILE A 19 -21.19 -22.37 4.13
C ILE A 19 -21.46 -23.87 4.04
N GLU A 20 -22.28 -24.45 4.94
CA GLU A 20 -22.48 -25.90 5.01
C GLU A 20 -23.07 -26.49 3.71
N ASN A 21 -23.89 -25.68 3.03
CA ASN A 21 -24.60 -26.05 1.81
C ASN A 21 -23.73 -25.98 0.55
N LEU A 22 -22.52 -25.43 0.66
CA LEU A 22 -21.57 -25.35 -0.46
C LEU A 22 -20.93 -26.71 -0.72
N THR A 23 -20.62 -26.97 -1.97
CA THR A 23 -19.74 -28.08 -2.36
C THR A 23 -18.31 -27.84 -1.85
N GLU A 24 -17.51 -28.90 -1.72
CA GLU A 24 -16.12 -28.78 -1.30
C GLU A 24 -15.29 -27.89 -2.25
N GLU A 25 -15.58 -27.91 -3.56
CA GLU A 25 -14.91 -27.04 -4.54
C GLU A 25 -15.26 -25.56 -4.34
N GLU A 26 -16.52 -25.26 -4.04
CA GLU A 26 -16.97 -23.89 -3.71
C GLU A 26 -16.37 -23.39 -2.40
N LYS A 27 -16.27 -24.25 -1.38
CA LYS A 27 -15.58 -23.93 -0.12
C LYS A 27 -14.10 -23.63 -0.38
N ASP A 28 -13.41 -24.50 -1.11
CA ASP A 28 -12.00 -24.30 -1.48
C ASP A 28 -11.77 -22.98 -2.23
N MET A 29 -12.65 -22.65 -3.18
CA MET A 29 -12.59 -21.39 -3.92
C MET A 29 -12.80 -20.19 -2.99
N LEU A 30 -13.86 -20.23 -2.16
CA LEU A 30 -14.17 -19.18 -1.20
C LEU A 30 -13.01 -18.92 -0.23
N PHE A 31 -12.43 -19.98 0.35
CA PHE A 31 -11.29 -19.84 1.26
C PHE A 31 -10.06 -19.30 0.55
N ARG A 32 -9.77 -19.74 -0.68
CA ARG A 32 -8.63 -19.23 -1.46
C ARG A 32 -8.80 -17.75 -1.78
N GLU A 33 -9.98 -17.32 -2.21
CA GLU A 33 -10.27 -15.91 -2.50
C GLU A 33 -10.15 -15.05 -1.25
N ALA A 34 -10.80 -15.46 -0.15
CA ALA A 34 -10.73 -14.76 1.12
C ALA A 34 -9.28 -14.64 1.64
N LEU A 35 -8.49 -15.71 1.57
CA LEU A 35 -7.08 -15.68 1.97
C LEU A 35 -6.26 -14.75 1.06
N GLN A 36 -6.45 -14.81 -0.25
CA GLN A 36 -5.75 -13.94 -1.19
C GLN A 36 -6.05 -12.47 -0.91
N GLU A 37 -7.32 -12.12 -0.74
CA GLU A 37 -7.75 -10.76 -0.43
C GLU A 37 -7.14 -10.29 0.90
N GLN A 38 -7.24 -11.10 1.96
CA GLN A 38 -6.70 -10.76 3.27
C GLN A 38 -5.17 -10.55 3.24
N ILE A 39 -4.44 -11.38 2.48
CA ILE A 39 -3.00 -11.23 2.31
C ILE A 39 -2.67 -9.93 1.56
N GLN A 40 -3.39 -9.60 0.49
CA GLN A 40 -3.19 -8.36 -0.26
C GLN A 40 -3.48 -7.12 0.61
N GLN A 41 -4.54 -7.16 1.41
CA GLN A 41 -4.88 -6.09 2.35
C GLN A 41 -3.77 -5.88 3.39
N LYS A 42 -3.27 -6.97 4.01
CA LYS A 42 -2.17 -6.92 4.98
C LYS A 42 -0.89 -6.34 4.39
N LYS A 43 -0.43 -6.87 3.25
CA LYS A 43 0.76 -6.37 2.55
C LYS A 43 0.65 -4.88 2.21
N SER A 44 -0.52 -4.45 1.74
CA SER A 44 -0.77 -3.04 1.43
C SER A 44 -0.72 -2.16 2.68
N ALA A 45 -1.24 -2.64 3.81
CA ALA A 45 -1.19 -1.93 5.07
C ALA A 45 0.23 -1.85 5.65
N GLU A 46 0.96 -2.96 5.61
CA GLU A 46 2.38 -3.05 6.02
C GLU A 46 3.23 -2.08 5.22
N LEU A 47 3.14 -2.10 3.88
CA LEU A 47 3.87 -1.17 3.01
C LEU A 47 3.57 0.30 3.37
N ARG A 48 2.30 0.65 3.61
CA ARG A 48 1.94 2.02 4.02
C ARG A 48 2.54 2.39 5.37
N ASN A 49 2.62 1.46 6.31
CA ASN A 49 3.21 1.71 7.62
C ASN A 49 4.73 1.88 7.52
N GLU A 50 5.40 1.03 6.74
CA GLU A 50 6.84 1.15 6.46
C GLU A 50 7.16 2.49 5.78
N MET A 51 6.37 2.89 4.77
CA MET A 51 6.54 4.19 4.11
C MET A 51 6.38 5.35 5.09
N LYS A 52 5.33 5.34 5.92
CA LYS A 52 5.11 6.39 6.92
C LYS A 52 6.28 6.47 7.90
N GLN A 53 6.75 5.32 8.37
CA GLN A 53 7.87 5.24 9.29
C GLN A 53 9.14 5.81 8.65
N GLY A 54 9.45 5.42 7.41
CA GLY A 54 10.59 5.98 6.67
C GLY A 54 10.49 7.51 6.48
N TYR A 55 9.28 8.03 6.21
CA TYR A 55 9.09 9.48 6.13
C TYR A 55 9.32 10.19 7.47
N LEU A 56 8.90 9.60 8.59
CA LEU A 56 9.15 10.16 9.91
C LEU A 56 10.65 10.14 10.26
N GLU A 57 11.34 9.05 9.94
CA GLU A 57 12.79 8.92 10.16
C GLU A 57 13.59 9.91 9.33
N MET A 58 13.17 10.16 8.08
CA MET A 58 13.83 11.10 7.17
C MET A 58 13.35 12.54 7.31
N ALA A 59 12.37 12.81 8.19
CA ALA A 59 11.69 14.10 8.25
C ALA A 59 12.68 15.28 8.46
N GLN A 60 13.66 15.11 9.35
CA GLN A 60 14.65 16.14 9.62
C GLN A 60 15.55 16.41 8.39
N ILE A 61 16.12 15.37 7.80
CA ILE A 61 17.01 15.49 6.63
C ILE A 61 16.24 16.12 5.45
N ASN A 62 15.02 15.65 5.21
CA ASN A 62 14.18 16.18 4.14
C ASN A 62 13.88 17.66 4.37
N ALA A 63 13.58 18.07 5.61
CA ALA A 63 13.34 19.47 5.94
C ALA A 63 14.59 20.34 5.77
N GLU A 64 15.76 19.85 6.18
CA GLU A 64 17.04 20.55 6.01
C GLU A 64 17.36 20.76 4.52
N ILE A 65 17.24 19.71 3.70
CA ILE A 65 17.44 19.79 2.24
C ILE A 65 16.45 20.77 1.61
N SER A 66 15.15 20.67 1.94
CA SER A 66 14.14 21.59 1.42
C SER A 66 14.47 23.05 1.74
N ASN A 67 14.91 23.32 2.97
CA ASN A 67 15.29 24.68 3.38
C ASN A 67 16.56 25.17 2.67
N GLU A 68 17.53 24.30 2.44
CA GLU A 68 18.79 24.64 1.76
C GLU A 68 18.54 25.08 0.31
N PHE A 69 17.63 24.42 -0.40
CA PHE A 69 17.36 24.71 -1.82
C PHE A 69 16.22 25.71 -2.07
N ALA A 70 15.45 26.08 -1.05
CA ALA A 70 14.26 26.95 -1.20
C ALA A 70 14.56 28.28 -1.92
N ALA A 71 15.68 28.93 -1.60
CA ALA A 71 16.04 30.21 -2.21
C ALA A 71 16.39 30.07 -3.70
N ALA A 72 17.08 28.99 -4.07
CA ALA A 72 17.44 28.72 -5.46
C ALA A 72 16.21 28.35 -6.30
N GLU A 73 15.25 27.62 -5.71
CA GLU A 73 13.98 27.30 -6.35
C GLU A 73 13.15 28.56 -6.63
N GLU A 74 13.07 29.48 -5.65
CA GLU A 74 12.40 30.77 -5.81
C GLU A 74 13.06 31.65 -6.88
N GLU A 75 14.39 31.73 -6.92
CA GLU A 75 15.12 32.46 -7.95
C GLU A 75 14.86 31.90 -9.36
N ALA A 76 14.87 30.56 -9.48
CA ALA A 76 14.59 29.88 -10.74
C ALA A 76 13.16 30.15 -11.23
N LEU A 77 12.18 30.12 -10.32
CA LEU A 77 10.79 30.44 -10.61
C LEU A 77 10.65 31.88 -11.15
N GLN A 78 11.17 32.86 -10.40
CA GLN A 78 11.11 34.28 -10.80
C GLN A 78 11.81 34.54 -12.13
N THR A 79 12.93 33.86 -12.38
CA THR A 79 13.66 33.96 -13.64
C THR A 79 12.84 33.40 -14.80
N GLY A 80 12.19 32.25 -14.59
CA GLY A 80 11.28 31.65 -15.56
C GLY A 80 10.09 32.55 -15.90
N GLU A 81 9.44 33.13 -14.88
CA GLU A 81 8.33 34.07 -15.06
C GLU A 81 8.74 35.30 -15.89
N ARG A 82 9.90 35.90 -15.58
CA ARG A 82 10.43 37.04 -16.34
C ARG A 82 10.72 36.67 -17.79
N ALA A 83 11.26 35.47 -18.04
CA ALA A 83 11.55 35.02 -19.40
C ALA A 83 10.27 34.85 -20.24
N ILE A 84 9.19 34.38 -19.62
CA ILE A 84 7.88 34.27 -20.29
C ILE A 84 7.33 35.65 -20.62
N LEU A 85 7.30 36.57 -19.65
CA LEU A 85 6.81 37.93 -19.85
C LEU A 85 7.60 38.73 -20.89
N ALA A 86 8.90 38.45 -21.03
CA ALA A 86 9.75 39.09 -22.03
C ALA A 86 9.58 38.50 -23.45
N ALA A 87 8.91 37.36 -23.57
CA ALA A 87 8.64 36.69 -24.85
C ALA A 87 7.26 37.05 -25.44
N GLU A 88 6.44 37.81 -24.72
CA GLU A 88 5.17 38.40 -25.16
C GLU A 88 5.37 39.84 -25.67
#